data_AF-A0A3P6NFX7-F1
#
_entry.id   AF-A0A3P6NFX7-F1
#
_cell.length_a   1.000
_cell.length_b   1.000
_cell.length_c   1.000
_cell.angle_alpha   90.00
_cell.angle_beta   90.00
_cell.angle_gamma   90.00
#
_symmetry.space_group_name_H-M   'P 1'
#
loop_
_entity.id
_entity.type
_entity.pdbx_description
1 polymer ?
#
loop_
_entity_poly.entity_id
_entity_poly.type
_entity_poly.pdbx_seq_one_letter_code
_entity_poly.pdbx_strand_id
1 'polypeptide(L)'
;MCRVCKFFYTFSFYLNSFVIAGIAIDRACSAYKINSLKAFESANRRVFRTLVAAYAGATIFSIPQIFIFRVFQPLELVDFRQCTPVWTTIAYEYDLRIQLPTTTEREKNMLAAHYMQVHRWEKVYNMAHLLVVFWIPTIIIAFAYVIIICKLNSLKREKSRLIVP
;
A
#
# COMPACT_ATOMS: atom_id res chain seq x y z
N MET A 1 -9.50 14.82 -14.84
CA MET A 1 -9.61 14.67 -13.37
C MET A 1 -9.35 13.25 -12.86
N CYS A 2 -9.80 12.17 -13.49
CA CYS A 2 -9.73 10.85 -12.84
C CYS A 2 -8.33 10.41 -12.36
N ARG A 3 -7.28 10.59 -13.15
CA ARG A 3 -5.90 10.22 -12.75
C ARG A 3 -5.49 10.80 -11.39
N VAL A 4 -5.81 12.07 -11.18
CA VAL A 4 -5.51 12.80 -9.94
C VAL A 4 -6.39 12.29 -8.80
N CYS A 5 -7.69 12.06 -9.03
CA CYS A 5 -8.59 11.47 -8.03
C CYS A 5 -8.11 10.08 -7.58
N LYS A 6 -7.69 9.22 -8.52
CA LYS A 6 -7.14 7.90 -8.22
C LYS A 6 -5.81 7.97 -7.48
N PHE A 7 -4.94 8.91 -7.84
CA PHE A 7 -3.72 9.19 -7.09
C PHE A 7 -4.02 9.53 -5.63
N PHE A 8 -4.90 10.50 -5.36
CA PHE A 8 -5.22 10.90 -3.98
C PHE A 8 -5.91 9.80 -3.19
N TYR A 9 -6.78 9.02 -3.84
CA TYR A 9 -7.41 7.85 -3.24
C TYR A 9 -6.34 6.86 -2.73
N THR A 10 -5.45 6.41 -3.61
CA THR A 10 -4.40 5.45 -3.24
C THR A 10 -3.38 6.05 -2.26
N PHE A 11 -3.00 7.32 -2.46
CA PHE A 11 -2.14 8.06 -1.52
C PHE A 11 -2.70 8.02 -0.10
N SER A 12 -4.01 8.26 0.05
CA SER A 12 -4.68 8.27 1.36
C SER A 12 -4.63 6.88 2.03
N PHE A 13 -4.78 5.80 1.26
CA PHE A 13 -4.63 4.44 1.78
C PHE A 13 -3.20 4.14 2.27
N TYR A 14 -2.20 4.46 1.46
CA TYR A 14 -0.79 4.28 1.87
C TYR A 14 -0.45 5.12 3.09
N LEU A 15 -0.82 6.39 3.08
CA LEU A 15 -0.53 7.32 4.17
C LEU A 15 -1.17 6.85 5.48
N ASN A 16 -2.45 6.48 5.46
CA ASN A 16 -3.14 5.98 6.63
C ASN A 16 -2.41 4.77 7.23
N SER A 17 -2.05 3.80 6.39
CA SER A 17 -1.40 2.58 6.86
C SER A 17 0.01 2.84 7.43
N PHE A 18 0.82 3.66 6.74
CA PHE A 18 2.15 4.03 7.21
C PHE A 18 2.12 4.85 8.50
N VAL A 19 1.15 5.76 8.66
CA VAL A 19 0.97 6.52 9.89
C VAL A 19 0.60 5.60 11.05
N ILE A 20 -0.32 4.65 10.87
CA ILE A 20 -0.69 3.69 11.92
C ILE A 20 0.51 2.84 12.34
N ALA A 21 1.28 2.31 11.37
CA ALA A 21 2.51 1.57 11.65
C ALA A 21 3.54 2.44 12.40
N GLY A 22 3.68 3.71 11.98
CA GLY A 22 4.55 4.69 12.63
C GLY A 22 4.16 4.96 14.09
N ILE A 23 2.86 5.08 14.39
CA ILE A 23 2.33 5.23 15.75
C ILE A 23 2.68 4.00 16.59
N ALA A 24 2.51 2.79 16.06
CA ALA A 24 2.85 1.56 16.79
C ALA A 24 4.34 1.49 17.15
N ILE A 25 5.23 1.86 16.20
CA ILE A 25 6.68 1.95 16.44
C ILE A 25 7.01 2.99 17.51
N ASP A 26 6.41 4.18 17.43
CA ASP A 26 6.64 5.25 18.41
C ASP A 26 6.27 4.79 19.83
N ARG A 27 5.10 4.15 19.97
CA ARG A 27 4.63 3.57 21.25
C ARG A 27 5.60 2.51 21.79
N ALA A 28 6.09 1.61 20.93
CA ALA A 28 7.07 0.60 21.34
C ALA A 28 8.41 1.24 21.78
N CYS A 29 8.89 2.24 21.05
CA CYS A 29 10.11 2.96 21.41
C CYS A 29 9.96 3.75 22.72
N SER A 30 8.80 4.33 22.95
CA SER A 30 8.46 5.07 24.18
C SER A 30 8.42 4.13 25.38
N ALA A 31 7.78 2.96 25.24
CA ALA A 31 7.72 1.93 26.29
C ALA A 31 9.12 1.45 26.75
N TYR A 32 10.11 1.40 25.84
CA TYR A 32 11.49 1.07 26.22
C TYR A 32 12.24 2.22 26.92
N LYS A 33 11.95 3.48 26.59
CA LYS A 33 12.71 4.66 27.06
C LYS A 33 12.02 5.43 28.20
N ILE A 34 11.09 4.78 28.91
CA ILE A 34 10.28 5.36 30.01
C ILE A 34 11.10 6.11 31.07
N ASN A 35 12.38 5.76 31.29
CA ASN A 35 13.22 6.33 32.36
C ASN A 35 14.08 7.57 31.97
N SER A 36 13.86 8.22 30.83
CA SER A 36 14.70 9.35 30.41
C SER A 36 13.95 10.69 30.41
N LEU A 37 14.38 11.66 31.23
CA LEU A 37 13.82 13.04 31.25
C LEU A 37 13.99 13.79 29.91
N LYS A 38 14.97 13.40 29.07
CA LYS A 38 15.15 13.94 27.69
C LYS A 38 14.24 13.25 26.65
N ALA A 39 13.28 12.42 27.10
CA ALA A 39 12.41 11.67 26.20
C ALA A 39 11.53 12.58 25.33
N PHE A 40 11.05 13.71 25.84
CA PHE A 40 10.08 14.57 25.16
C PHE A 40 10.61 15.19 23.85
N GLU A 41 11.74 15.90 23.89
CA GLU A 41 12.34 16.49 22.67
C GLU A 41 12.72 15.42 21.64
N SER A 42 13.25 14.30 22.13
CA SER A 42 13.62 13.17 21.28
C SER A 42 12.40 12.48 20.66
N ALA A 43 11.25 12.51 21.33
CA ALA A 43 9.99 11.96 20.83
C ALA A 43 9.43 12.83 19.71
N ASN A 44 9.38 14.15 19.89
CA ASN A 44 8.89 15.06 18.85
C ASN A 44 9.70 14.93 17.55
N ARG A 45 11.04 14.84 17.65
CA ARG A 45 11.91 14.61 16.48
C ARG A 45 11.64 13.27 15.79
N ARG A 46 11.34 12.21 16.54
CA ARG A 46 11.00 10.90 15.96
C ARG A 46 9.66 10.93 15.25
N VAL A 47 8.65 11.50 15.88
CA VAL A 47 7.31 11.65 15.29
C VAL A 47 7.40 12.44 13.98
N PHE A 48 8.10 13.58 13.98
CA PHE A 48 8.29 14.36 12.76
C PHE A 48 8.99 13.55 11.66
N ARG A 49 10.08 12.85 11.98
CA ARG A 49 10.80 12.00 11.01
C ARG A 49 9.92 10.88 10.45
N THR A 50 9.13 10.23 11.31
CA THR A 50 8.19 9.17 10.91
C THR A 50 7.09 9.72 10.00
N LEU A 51 6.55 10.90 10.29
CA LEU A 51 5.56 11.55 9.44
C LEU A 51 6.15 11.90 8.07
N VAL A 52 7.33 12.54 8.03
CA VAL A 52 8.01 12.84 6.76
C VAL A 52 8.25 11.58 5.94
N ALA A 53 8.72 10.49 6.56
CA ALA A 53 8.91 9.21 5.89
C ALA A 53 7.59 8.61 5.37
N ALA A 54 6.50 8.69 6.15
CA ALA A 54 5.18 8.19 5.75
C ALA A 54 4.62 8.98 4.55
N TYR A 55 4.69 10.31 4.57
CA TYR A 55 4.24 11.15 3.46
C TYR A 55 5.07 10.94 2.19
N ALA A 56 6.41 10.86 2.33
CA ALA A 56 7.30 10.60 1.21
C ALA A 56 7.03 9.21 0.61
N GLY A 57 6.96 8.17 1.44
CA GLY A 57 6.67 6.81 1.01
C GLY A 57 5.30 6.71 0.33
N ALA A 58 4.25 7.26 0.94
CA ALA A 58 2.90 7.22 0.38
C ALA A 58 2.82 7.92 -0.98
N THR A 59 3.54 9.02 -1.17
CA THR A 59 3.64 9.72 -2.45
C THR A 59 4.36 8.86 -3.49
N ILE A 60 5.50 8.27 -3.16
CA ILE A 60 6.28 7.44 -4.10
C ILE A 60 5.46 6.24 -4.58
N PHE A 61 4.79 5.53 -3.66
CA PHE A 61 4.01 4.34 -4.02
C PHE A 61 2.69 4.65 -4.72
N SER A 62 2.14 5.88 -4.60
CA SER A 62 0.92 6.29 -5.30
C SER A 62 1.16 6.85 -6.71
N ILE A 63 2.38 7.29 -7.05
CA ILE A 63 2.73 7.81 -8.39
C ILE A 63 2.32 6.89 -9.56
N PRO A 64 2.54 5.56 -9.52
CA PRO A 64 2.17 4.66 -10.63
C PRO A 64 0.70 4.76 -11.05
N GLN A 65 -0.19 5.13 -10.12
CA GLN A 65 -1.64 5.25 -10.36
C GLN A 65 -1.96 6.29 -11.45
N ILE A 66 -1.13 7.34 -11.58
CA ILE A 66 -1.33 8.39 -12.58
C ILE A 66 -1.16 7.83 -14.01
N PHE A 67 -0.27 6.86 -14.19
CA PHE A 67 0.05 6.26 -15.49
C PHE A 67 -0.85 5.06 -15.82
N ILE A 68 -1.25 4.30 -14.80
CA ILE A 68 -2.08 3.11 -14.97
C ILE A 68 -3.52 3.49 -15.32
N PHE A 69 -4.08 4.52 -14.67
CA PHE A 69 -5.49 4.89 -14.85
C PHE A 69 -5.71 5.85 -16.02
N ARG A 70 -6.75 5.57 -16.80
CA ARG A 70 -7.10 6.32 -18.00
C ARG A 70 -8.61 6.44 -18.08
N VAL A 71 -9.08 7.46 -18.79
CA VAL A 71 -10.49 7.52 -19.17
C VAL A 71 -10.64 6.66 -20.41
N PHE A 72 -11.55 5.70 -20.35
CA PHE A 72 -11.85 4.76 -21.41
C PHE A 72 -13.34 4.85 -21.76
N GLN A 73 -13.63 4.80 -23.04
CA GLN A 73 -14.98 4.80 -23.59
C GLN A 73 -15.08 3.63 -24.57
N PRO A 74 -15.78 2.53 -24.22
CA PRO A 74 -15.84 1.34 -25.05
C PRO A 74 -16.75 1.49 -26.29
N LEU A 75 -17.76 2.36 -26.23
CA LEU A 75 -18.75 2.52 -27.31
C LEU A 75 -18.88 3.99 -27.67
N GLU A 76 -18.71 4.32 -28.94
CA GLU A 76 -18.81 5.72 -29.41
C GLU A 76 -20.25 6.23 -29.44
N LEU A 77 -21.25 5.35 -29.62
CA LEU A 77 -22.67 5.72 -29.69
C LEU A 77 -23.29 6.09 -28.33
N VAL A 78 -22.66 5.71 -27.22
CA VAL A 78 -23.17 5.98 -25.87
C VAL A 78 -22.08 6.72 -25.12
N ASP A 79 -22.41 7.88 -24.52
CA ASP A 79 -21.48 8.69 -23.72
C ASP A 79 -21.16 8.04 -22.35
N PHE A 80 -20.71 6.79 -22.38
CA PHE A 80 -20.31 6.03 -21.20
C PHE A 80 -18.79 6.08 -21.02
N ARG A 81 -18.33 7.04 -20.20
CA ARG A 81 -16.91 7.23 -19.88
C ARG A 81 -16.61 6.66 -18.50
N GLN A 82 -15.70 5.70 -18.45
CA GLN A 82 -15.22 5.11 -17.20
C GLN A 82 -13.76 5.43 -16.99
N CYS A 83 -13.35 5.40 -15.72
CA CYS A 83 -11.95 5.46 -15.38
C CYS A 83 -11.44 4.09 -14.99
N THR A 84 -10.72 3.48 -15.91
CA THR A 84 -10.25 2.10 -15.81
C THR A 84 -8.73 2.05 -15.84
N PRO A 85 -8.13 1.01 -15.26
CA PRO A 85 -6.71 0.79 -15.43
C PRO A 85 -6.42 0.27 -16.84
N VAL A 86 -5.21 0.51 -17.33
CA VAL A 86 -4.75 0.09 -18.67
C VAL A 86 -4.98 -1.40 -18.94
N TRP A 87 -4.84 -2.25 -17.93
CA TRP A 87 -5.05 -3.70 -18.03
C TRP A 87 -6.47 -4.04 -18.49
N THR A 88 -7.47 -3.30 -18.03
CA THR A 88 -8.88 -3.48 -18.43
C THR A 88 -9.11 -3.08 -19.89
N THR A 89 -8.48 -1.99 -20.34
CA THR A 89 -8.54 -1.59 -21.76
C THR A 89 -7.91 -2.64 -22.65
N ILE A 90 -6.75 -3.17 -22.27
CA ILE A 90 -6.07 -4.23 -23.03
C ILE A 90 -6.90 -5.53 -23.04
N ALA A 91 -7.52 -5.90 -21.92
CA ALA A 91 -8.40 -7.07 -21.85
C ALA A 91 -9.61 -6.92 -22.78
N TYR A 92 -10.23 -5.73 -22.80
CA TYR A 92 -11.34 -5.44 -23.71
C TYR A 92 -10.93 -5.50 -25.18
N GLU A 93 -9.79 -4.91 -25.55
CA GLU A 93 -9.27 -4.96 -26.92
C GLU A 93 -8.90 -6.40 -27.34
N TYR A 94 -8.36 -7.19 -26.41
CA TYR A 94 -8.08 -8.61 -26.62
C TYR A 94 -9.35 -9.40 -26.96
N ASP A 95 -10.40 -9.25 -26.15
CA ASP A 95 -11.68 -9.94 -26.33
C ASP A 95 -12.36 -9.55 -27.65
N LEU A 96 -12.23 -8.29 -28.07
CA LEU A 96 -12.75 -7.85 -29.36
C LEU A 96 -12.00 -8.51 -30.53
N ARG A 97 -10.66 -8.50 -30.48
CA ARG A 97 -9.80 -9.01 -31.56
C ARG A 97 -9.87 -10.54 -31.71
N ILE A 98 -10.02 -11.28 -30.61
CA ILE A 98 -10.09 -12.75 -30.65
C ILE A 98 -11.39 -13.25 -31.29
N GLN A 99 -12.48 -12.48 -31.16
CA GLN A 99 -13.79 -12.81 -31.73
C GLN A 99 -13.92 -12.41 -33.21
N LEU A 100 -13.02 -11.57 -33.73
CA LEU A 100 -13.07 -11.14 -35.12
C LEU A 100 -12.77 -12.32 -36.07
N PRO A 101 -13.64 -12.59 -37.07
CA PRO A 101 -13.44 -13.69 -38.03
C PRO A 101 -12.24 -13.47 -38.97
N THR A 102 -11.74 -12.24 -39.07
CA THR A 102 -10.60 -11.86 -39.91
C THR A 102 -9.25 -12.11 -39.24
N THR A 103 -9.20 -12.46 -37.96
CA THR A 103 -7.95 -12.60 -37.21
C THR A 103 -7.33 -13.98 -37.43
N THR A 104 -6.09 -14.03 -37.89
CA THR A 104 -5.36 -15.28 -38.22
C THR A 104 -4.92 -16.00 -36.95
N GLU A 105 -4.85 -17.34 -36.96
CA GLU A 105 -4.37 -18.15 -35.82
C GLU A 105 -3.00 -17.69 -35.26
N ARG A 106 -2.09 -17.26 -36.13
CA ARG A 106 -0.79 -16.71 -35.72
C ARG A 106 -0.94 -15.41 -34.91
N GLU A 107 -1.87 -14.55 -35.31
CA GLU A 107 -2.16 -13.30 -34.61
C GLU A 107 -2.83 -13.57 -33.26
N LYS A 108 -3.76 -14.54 -33.20
CA LYS A 108 -4.39 -14.99 -31.95
C LYS A 108 -3.35 -15.45 -30.93
N ASN A 109 -2.38 -16.26 -31.36
CA ASN A 109 -1.29 -16.73 -30.49
C ASN A 109 -0.41 -15.58 -29.99
N MET A 110 -0.07 -14.62 -30.85
CA MET A 110 0.72 -13.45 -30.47
C MET A 110 -0.03 -12.56 -29.48
N LEU A 111 -1.33 -12.34 -29.72
CA LEU A 111 -2.19 -11.54 -28.86
C LEU A 111 -2.37 -12.20 -27.49
N ALA A 112 -2.54 -13.53 -27.44
CA ALA A 112 -2.62 -14.29 -26.20
C ALA A 112 -1.32 -14.20 -25.38
N ALA A 113 -0.16 -14.31 -26.04
CA ALA A 113 1.13 -14.15 -25.37
C ALA A 113 1.31 -12.74 -24.76
N HIS A 114 0.94 -11.69 -25.52
CA HIS A 114 0.97 -10.32 -25.04
C HIS A 114 0.00 -10.10 -23.86
N TYR A 115 -1.23 -10.58 -23.98
CA TYR A 115 -2.24 -10.51 -22.91
C TYR A 115 -1.77 -11.21 -21.63
N MET A 116 -1.22 -12.43 -21.74
CA MET A 116 -0.67 -13.17 -20.60
C MET A 116 0.46 -12.40 -19.90
N GLN A 117 1.35 -11.76 -20.66
CA GLN A 117 2.42 -10.94 -20.09
C GLN A 117 1.84 -9.76 -19.30
N VAL A 118 0.91 -9.01 -19.90
CA VAL A 118 0.24 -7.86 -19.28
C VAL A 118 -0.51 -8.27 -18.02
N HIS A 119 -1.24 -9.39 -18.07
CA HIS A 119 -1.97 -9.92 -16.91
C HIS A 119 -1.04 -10.34 -15.77
N ARG A 120 0.14 -10.89 -16.07
CA ARG A 120 1.15 -11.19 -15.05
C ARG A 120 1.63 -9.91 -14.34
N TRP A 121 1.88 -8.84 -15.08
CA TRP A 121 2.28 -7.55 -14.49
C TRP A 121 1.17 -6.94 -13.63
N GLU A 122 -0.10 -7.05 -14.06
CA GLU A 122 -1.25 -6.65 -13.25
C GLU A 122 -1.29 -7.39 -11.91
N LYS A 123 -1.11 -8.73 -11.91
CA LYS A 123 -1.08 -9.53 -10.68
C LYS A 123 0.06 -9.12 -9.76
N VAL A 124 1.27 -8.96 -10.31
CA VAL A 124 2.44 -8.51 -9.53
C VAL A 124 2.17 -7.15 -8.89
N TYR A 125 1.61 -6.21 -9.65
CA TYR A 125 1.25 -4.89 -9.15
C TYR A 125 0.22 -4.95 -8.01
N ASN A 126 -0.87 -5.70 -8.20
CA ASN A 126 -1.92 -5.83 -7.20
C ASN A 126 -1.41 -6.51 -5.91
N MET A 127 -0.57 -7.53 -6.05
CA MET A 127 0.07 -8.20 -4.90
C MET A 127 1.03 -7.26 -4.17
N ALA A 128 1.87 -6.51 -4.89
CA ALA A 128 2.77 -5.53 -4.29
C ALA A 128 1.99 -4.43 -3.56
N HIS A 129 0.91 -3.91 -4.16
CA HIS A 129 0.03 -2.94 -3.52
C HIS A 129 -0.54 -3.48 -2.21
N LEU A 130 -1.12 -4.69 -2.22
CA LEU A 130 -1.68 -5.32 -1.02
C LEU A 130 -0.62 -5.56 0.06
N LEU A 131 0.57 -6.02 -0.32
CA LEU A 131 1.67 -6.26 0.61
C LEU A 131 2.11 -4.97 1.33
N VAL A 132 2.29 -3.89 0.58
CA VAL A 132 2.79 -2.62 1.12
C VAL A 132 1.70 -1.88 1.92
N VAL A 133 0.45 -1.86 1.44
CA VAL A 133 -0.64 -1.16 2.14
C VAL A 133 -1.07 -1.92 3.38
N PHE A 134 -1.07 -3.26 3.38
CA PHE A 134 -1.73 -4.02 4.44
C PHE A 134 -0.76 -4.91 5.22
N TRP A 135 -0.09 -5.85 4.54
CA TRP A 135 0.66 -6.90 5.24
C TRP A 135 1.88 -6.37 5.99
N ILE A 136 2.69 -5.52 5.36
CA ILE A 136 3.89 -4.95 5.99
C ILE A 136 3.51 -4.11 7.22
N PRO A 137 2.59 -3.14 7.13
CA PRO A 137 2.10 -2.39 8.29
C PRO A 137 1.54 -3.29 9.40
N THR A 138 0.75 -4.32 9.05
CA THR A 138 0.17 -5.24 10.02
C THR A 138 1.23 -6.03 10.78
N ILE A 139 2.26 -6.53 10.10
CA ILE A 139 3.38 -7.23 10.74
C ILE A 139 4.15 -6.29 11.68
N ILE A 140 4.41 -5.05 11.26
CA ILE A 140 5.06 -4.03 12.09
C ILE A 140 4.25 -3.78 13.36
N ILE A 141 2.94 -3.61 13.22
CA ILE A 141 2.02 -3.37 14.34
C ILE A 141 2.02 -4.56 15.30
N ALA A 142 1.88 -5.79 14.78
CA ALA A 142 1.88 -7.00 15.59
C ALA A 142 3.18 -7.14 16.40
N PHE A 143 4.33 -6.94 15.75
CA PHE A 143 5.63 -6.99 16.40
C PHE A 143 5.80 -5.91 17.47
N ALA A 144 5.38 -4.67 17.18
CA ALA A 144 5.41 -3.57 18.13
C ALA A 144 4.55 -3.86 19.37
N TYR A 145 3.37 -4.47 19.20
CA TYR A 145 2.52 -4.86 20.32
C TYR A 145 3.13 -5.98 21.17
N VAL A 146 3.72 -7.02 20.55
CA VAL A 146 4.44 -8.08 21.27
C VAL A 146 5.54 -7.47 22.15
N ILE A 147 6.32 -6.55 21.59
CA ILE A 147 7.38 -5.83 22.30
C ILE A 147 6.83 -5.08 23.53
N ILE A 148 5.76 -4.29 23.35
CA ILE A 148 5.14 -3.51 24.42
C ILE A 148 4.69 -4.44 25.55
N ILE A 149 4.00 -5.52 25.22
CA ILE A 149 3.52 -6.51 26.18
C ILE A 149 4.69 -7.14 26.95
N CYS A 150 5.74 -7.57 26.26
CA CYS A 150 6.93 -8.12 26.88
C CYS A 150 7.58 -7.13 27.86
N LYS A 151 7.70 -5.86 27.47
CA LYS A 151 8.30 -4.83 28.33
C LYS A 151 7.43 -4.53 29.54
N LEU A 152 6.13 -4.33 29.36
CA LEU A 152 5.19 -4.10 30.46
C LEU A 152 5.18 -5.26 31.46
N ASN A 153 5.20 -6.51 30.98
CA ASN A 153 5.30 -7.69 31.83
C ASN A 153 6.62 -7.76 32.60
N SER A 154 7.74 -7.36 31.98
CA SER A 154 9.03 -7.28 32.67
C SER A 154 9.03 -6.26 33.81
N LEU A 155 8.46 -5.08 33.57
CA LEU A 155 8.34 -4.00 34.57
C LEU A 155 7.41 -4.40 35.72
N LYS A 156 6.30 -5.07 35.40
CA LYS A 156 5.37 -5.61 36.42
C LYS A 156 6.09 -6.61 37.34
N ARG A 157 6.86 -7.55 36.78
CA ARG A 157 7.62 -8.53 37.56
C ARG A 157 8.71 -7.89 38.43
N GLU A 158 9.41 -6.90 37.90
CA GLU A 158 10.42 -6.15 38.65
C GLU A 158 9.80 -5.43 39.85
N LYS A 159 8.68 -4.72 39.62
CA LYS A 159 7.93 -4.08 40.70
C LYS A 159 7.41 -5.07 41.74
N SER A 160 6.89 -6.23 41.32
CA SER A 160 6.46 -7.28 42.26
C SER A 160 7.60 -7.82 43.12
N ARG A 161 8.81 -7.95 42.57
CA ARG A 161 9.99 -8.38 43.36
C ARG A 161 10.46 -7.35 44.37
N LEU A 162 10.25 -6.06 44.11
CA LEU A 162 10.60 -4.98 45.05
C LEU A 162 9.61 -4.85 46.23
N ILE A 163 8.44 -5.47 46.14
CA ILE A 163 7.36 -5.35 47.15
C ILE A 163 7.35 -6.53 48.13
N VAL A 164 7.99 -7.66 47.79
CA VAL A 164 8.11 -8.81 48.71
C VAL A 164 9.43 -8.65 49.50
N PRO A 165 9.39 -8.42 50.83
CA PRO A 165 10.57 -8.27 51.67
C PRO A 165 11.36 -9.57 51.85
#